data_AF-A0A351Y5V6-F1
#
_entry.id   AF-A0A351Y5V6-F1
#
_cell.length_a   1.000
_cell.length_b   1.000
_cell.length_c   1.000
_cell.angle_alpha   90.00
_cell.angle_beta   90.00
_cell.angle_gamma   90.00
#
_symmetry.space_group_name_H-M   'P 1'
#
loop_
_entity.id
_entity.type
_entity.pdbx_description
1 polymer ?
#
loop_
_entity_poly.entity_id
_entity_poly.type
_entity_poly.pdbx_seq_one_letter_code
_entity_poly.pdbx_strand_id
1 'polypeptide(L)' 'MQSKKNFDKYYPIEIDPTIPMEEKKAMMLEWRTNQFALMLKTGITRDIIKNTMKSELIIFRQ' A
#
# COMPACT_ATOMS: atom_id res chain seq x y z
N MET A 1 -8.47 8.44 5.09
CA MET A 1 -7.56 9.52 5.55
C MET A 1 -6.14 9.01 5.86
N GLN A 2 -5.97 7.98 6.70
CA GLN A 2 -4.63 7.45 7.06
C GLN A 2 -3.89 6.74 5.91
N SER A 3 -4.61 5.95 5.09
CA SER A 3 -4.02 5.25 3.94
C SER A 3 -3.42 6.22 2.91
N LYS A 4 -4.13 7.31 2.58
CA LYS A 4 -3.64 8.38 1.69
C LYS A 4 -2.38 9.06 2.22
N LYS A 5 -2.37 9.45 3.51
CA LYS A 5 -1.17 10.04 4.15
C LYS A 5 0.06 9.13 4.08
N ASN A 6 -0.13 7.83 4.28
CA ASN A 6 0.96 6.86 4.17
C ASN A 6 1.44 6.72 2.72
N PHE A 7 0.52 6.69 1.75
CA PHE A 7 0.89 6.66 0.33
C PHE A 7 1.69 7.90 -0.06
N ASP A 8 1.22 9.10 0.28
CA ASP A 8 1.88 10.36 -0.05
C ASP A 8 3.29 10.46 0.58
N LYS A 9 3.53 9.80 1.71
CA LYS A 9 4.83 9.73 2.39
C LYS A 9 5.80 8.73 1.74
N TYR A 10 5.36 7.49 1.50
CA TYR A 10 6.26 6.39 1.12
C TYR A 10 6.38 6.19 -0.40
N TYR A 11 5.40 6.61 -1.19
CA TYR A 11 5.44 6.46 -2.64
C TYR A 11 6.60 7.24 -3.30
N PRO A 12 6.91 8.50 -2.91
CA PRO A 12 8.08 9.20 -3.44
C PRO A 12 9.40 8.46 -3.15
N ILE A 13 9.51 7.85 -1.97
CA ILE A 13 10.69 7.06 -1.53
C ILE A 13 10.83 5.78 -2.36
N GLU A 14 9.71 5.12 -2.68
CA GLU A 14 9.69 3.90 -3.50
C GLU A 14 10.29 4.16 -4.90
N ILE A 15 9.86 5.25 -5.54
CA ILE A 15 10.25 5.58 -6.92
C ILE A 15 11.59 6.31 -7.02
N ASP A 16 12.12 6.86 -5.92
CA ASP A 16 13.36 7.64 -5.93
C ASP A 16 14.58 6.76 -6.24
N PRO A 17 15.26 6.93 -7.39
CA PRO A 17 16.40 6.11 -7.77
C PRO A 17 17.67 6.44 -6.97
N THR A 18 17.71 7.55 -6.24
CA THR A 18 18.88 8.02 -5.48
C THR A 18 19.04 7.34 -4.13
N ILE A 19 17.95 6.75 -3.61
CA ILE A 19 17.94 6.06 -2.32
C ILE A 19 18.52 4.65 -2.49
N PRO A 20 19.54 4.26 -1.69
CA PRO A 20 20.09 2.91 -1.71
C PRO A 20 19.02 1.84 -1.48
N MET A 21 19.15 0.73 -2.20
CA MET A 21 18.16 -0.36 -2.18
C MET A 21 17.91 -0.90 -0.76
N GLU A 22 18.94 -1.05 0.05
CA GLU A 22 18.81 -1.58 1.42
C GLU A 22 18.04 -0.64 2.35
N GLU A 23 18.30 0.66 2.27
CA GLU A 23 17.56 1.67 3.03
C GLU A 23 16.10 1.76 2.57
N LYS A 24 15.89 1.69 1.25
CA LYS A 24 14.55 1.65 0.66
C LYS A 24 13.75 0.45 1.14
N LYS A 25 14.35 -0.75 1.16
CA LYS A 25 13.69 -1.99 1.63
C LYS A 25 13.18 -1.86 3.07
N ALA A 26 13.99 -1.29 3.98
CA ALA A 26 13.58 -1.09 5.36
C ALA A 26 12.35 -0.18 5.47
N MET A 27 12.34 0.93 4.71
CA MET A 27 11.20 1.85 4.65
C MET A 27 9.95 1.22 4.02
N MET A 28 10.11 0.40 2.98
CA MET A 28 9.00 -0.32 2.34
C MET A 28 8.42 -1.40 3.26
N LEU A 29 9.25 -2.07 4.05
CA LEU A 29 8.79 -3.05 5.04
C LEU A 29 7.95 -2.38 6.13
N GLU A 30 8.40 -1.25 6.65
CA GLU A 30 7.65 -0.44 7.62
C GLU A 30 6.29 -0.01 7.03
N TRP A 31 6.31 0.54 5.81
CA TRP A 31 5.10 0.97 5.13
C TRP A 31 4.12 -0.20 4.94
N ARG A 32 4.61 -1.35 4.45
CA ARG A 32 3.79 -2.52 4.19
C ARG A 32 3.17 -3.07 5.48
N THR A 33 3.92 -3.08 6.57
CA THR A 33 3.45 -3.52 7.90
C THR A 33 2.33 -2.62 8.40
N ASN A 34 2.50 -1.30 8.28
CA ASN A 34 1.48 -0.32 8.66
C ASN A 34 0.22 -0.43 7.80
N GLN A 35 0.35 -0.67 6.49
CA GLN A 35 -0.80 -0.92 5.61
C GLN A 35 -1.55 -2.19 6.00
N PHE A 36 -0.84 -3.30 6.26
CA PHE A 36 -1.48 -4.56 6.66
C PHE A 36 -2.21 -4.43 8.01
N ALA A 37 -1.62 -3.76 8.99
CA ALA A 37 -2.26 -3.51 10.27
C ALA A 37 -3.56 -2.70 10.11
N LEU A 38 -3.57 -1.70 9.24
CA LEU A 38 -4.78 -0.95 8.91
C LEU A 38 -5.84 -1.81 8.23
N MET A 39 -5.46 -2.66 7.27
CA MET A 39 -6.39 -3.57 6.57
C MET A 39 -7.05 -4.55 7.55
N LEU A 40 -6.27 -5.12 8.47
CA LEU A 40 -6.79 -5.99 9.54
C LEU A 40 -7.77 -5.24 10.45
N LYS A 41 -7.43 -4.01 10.88
CA LYS A 41 -8.30 -3.17 11.70
C LYS A 41 -9.64 -2.85 11.02
N THR A 42 -9.63 -2.70 9.69
CA THR A 42 -10.85 -2.42 8.91
C THR A 42 -11.68 -3.66 8.58
N GLY A 43 -11.26 -4.87 9.01
CA GLY A 43 -11.99 -6.10 8.75
C GLY A 43 -11.96 -6.56 7.30
N ILE A 44 -10.96 -6.13 6.51
CA ILE A 44 -10.83 -6.56 5.11
C ILE A 44 -10.48 -8.05 5.09
N THR A 45 -11.41 -8.85 4.56
CA THR A 45 -11.21 -10.27 4.32
C THR A 45 -10.81 -10.53 2.88
N ARG A 46 -10.25 -11.71 2.62
CA ARG A 46 -9.92 -12.16 1.27
C ARG A 46 -11.14 -12.15 0.33
N ASP A 47 -12.32 -12.42 0.85
CA ASP A 47 -13.55 -12.45 0.05
C ASP A 47 -14.03 -11.05 -0.33
N ILE A 48 -13.87 -10.06 0.56
CA ILE A 48 -14.08 -8.65 0.21
C ILE A 48 -13.17 -8.27 -0.95
N ILE A 49 -11.88 -8.61 -0.89
CA ILE A 49 -10.92 -8.33 -1.98
C ILE A 49 -11.38 -8.97 -3.30
N LYS A 50 -11.76 -10.25 -3.28
CA LYS A 50 -12.24 -10.96 -4.49
C LYS A 50 -13.49 -10.30 -5.08
N ASN A 51 -14.41 -9.84 -4.24
CA ASN A 51 -15.63 -9.19 -4.70
C ASN A 51 -15.34 -7.80 -5.26
N THR A 52 -14.43 -7.03 -4.65
CA THR A 52 -14.04 -5.71 -5.18
C THR A 52 -13.33 -5.84 -6.52
N MET A 53 -12.52 -6.87 -6.73
CA MET A 53 -11.87 -7.13 -8.04
C MET A 53 -12.84 -7.47 -9.17
N LYS A 54 -14.06 -7.91 -8.85
CA LYS A 54 -15.13 -8.14 -9.84
C LYS A 54 -15.93 -6.87 -10.14
N SER A 55 -15.74 -5.81 -9.36
CA SER A 55 -16.42 -4.53 -9.59
C SER A 55 -15.68 -3.72 -10.65
N GLU A 56 -16.43 -2.99 -11.47
CA GLU A 56 -15.87 -2.03 -12.44
C GLU A 56 -15.23 -0.80 -11.76
N LEU A 57 -15.29 -0.72 -10.42
CA LEU A 57 -14.71 0.37 -9.64
C LEU A 57 -13.19 0.28 -9.50
N ILE A 58 -12.59 -0.89 -9.79
CA ILE A 58 -11.14 -1.08 -9.81
C ILE A 58 -10.68 -1.21 -11.25
N ILE A 59 -9.89 -0.24 -11.70
CA ILE A 59 -9.18 -0.26 -12.98
C ILE A 59 -7.69 -0.45 -12.73
N PHE A 60 -7.00 -1.13 -13.65
CA PHE A 60 -5.54 -1.13 -13.65
C PHE A 60 -5.04 0.30 -13.88
N ARG A 61 -4.05 0.70 -13.08
CA ARG A 61 -3.35 1.96 -13.30
C ARG A 61 -2.62 1.86 -14.64
N GLN A 62 -2.92 2.76 -15.57
CA GLN A 62 -2.20 2.93 -16.83
C GLN A 62 -0.83 3.54 -16.59
#